data_AF-A0A847BS20-F1
#
_entry.id   AF-A0A847BS20-F1
#
_cell.length_a   1.000
_cell.length_b   1.000
_cell.length_c   1.000
_cell.angle_alpha   90.00
_cell.angle_beta   90.00
_cell.angle_gamma   90.00
#
_symmetry.space_group_name_H-M   'P 1'
#
loop_
_entity.id
_entity.type
_entity.pdbx_description
1 polymer ?
#
loop_
_entity_poly.entity_id
_entity_poly.type
_entity_poly.pdbx_seq_one_letter_code
_entity_poly.pdbx_strand_id
1 'polypeptide(L)'
;VFVGMFIARVSRGRTIREFIVGVMFVPVGFTFIWMSVFGNTALDAIINKGFTALSDAVSADVSTALFKFLEHFPFSGITSAIAVILVITFFVTSADSGSLVVDTIASGGKEKNPVWQRIFWAILEGVVAAALLVAGGLGALQAASITIALPFAAIMLVACWGLWRALNLESIRYESLQHHMNAGRHSKMSDTWQSRLSRLTKFPPIDEVKRFIREDVIHAMELVESELKNHHWQVNLSYDPSRNLASFCVAHEGDMNFIYEVRVKDEEMPTYASPEFTDPDKIQKKYARAEVSLQDGNKAYDIYGYDEDVIATDIIDQFEKHRHFLHNTSSLELAVPVD
;
A
#
# COMPACT_ATOMS: atom_id res chain seq x y z
N VAL A 1 3.26 -19.70 -6.33
CA VAL A 1 3.98 -18.80 -7.27
C VAL A 1 3.24 -18.62 -8.59
N PHE A 2 2.77 -19.70 -9.25
CA PHE A 2 2.05 -19.63 -10.52
C PHE A 2 0.89 -18.60 -10.53
N VAL A 3 -0.07 -18.76 -9.61
CA VAL A 3 -1.23 -17.86 -9.50
C VAL A 3 -0.79 -16.40 -9.27
N GLY A 4 0.22 -16.18 -8.44
CA GLY A 4 0.74 -14.83 -8.16
C GLY A 4 1.29 -14.13 -9.41
N MET A 5 2.03 -14.84 -10.25
CA MET A 5 2.59 -14.27 -11.49
C MET A 5 1.48 -13.96 -12.51
N PHE A 6 0.49 -14.84 -12.64
CA PHE A 6 -0.66 -14.60 -13.52
C PHE A 6 -1.45 -13.37 -13.09
N ILE A 7 -1.83 -13.30 -11.80
CA ILE A 7 -2.59 -12.17 -11.27
C ILE A 7 -1.78 -10.88 -11.39
N ALA A 8 -0.47 -10.90 -11.12
CA ALA A 8 0.39 -9.72 -11.27
C ALA A 8 0.39 -9.17 -12.71
N ARG A 9 0.46 -10.04 -13.73
CA ARG A 9 0.43 -9.63 -15.14
C ARG A 9 -0.89 -8.98 -15.54
N VAL A 10 -2.02 -9.57 -15.14
CA VAL A 10 -3.36 -9.07 -15.47
C VAL A 10 -3.72 -7.81 -14.65
N SER A 11 -3.01 -7.54 -13.56
CA SER A 11 -3.29 -6.41 -12.66
C SER A 11 -2.46 -5.16 -12.93
N ARG A 12 -1.72 -5.11 -14.05
CA ARG A 12 -0.91 -3.94 -14.42
C ARG A 12 -1.78 -2.68 -14.55
N GLY A 13 -1.42 -1.63 -13.81
CA GLY A 13 -2.12 -0.33 -13.83
C GLY A 13 -3.29 -0.19 -12.85
N ARG A 14 -3.57 -1.20 -12.03
CA ARG A 14 -4.57 -1.10 -10.94
C ARG A 14 -3.94 -0.57 -9.66
N THR A 15 -4.76 0.08 -8.82
CA THR A 15 -4.32 0.44 -7.46
C THR A 15 -4.16 -0.80 -6.59
N ILE A 16 -3.32 -0.72 -5.55
CA ILE A 16 -3.12 -1.83 -4.60
C ILE A 16 -4.48 -2.21 -3.94
N ARG A 17 -5.33 -1.23 -3.65
CA ARG A 17 -6.65 -1.46 -3.05
C ARG A 17 -7.57 -2.25 -3.97
N GLU A 18 -7.71 -1.84 -5.23
CA GLU A 18 -8.54 -2.56 -6.22
C GLU A 18 -8.01 -3.97 -6.46
N PHE A 19 -6.68 -4.12 -6.51
CA PHE A 19 -6.03 -5.43 -6.63
C PHE A 19 -6.42 -6.36 -5.48
N ILE A 20 -6.26 -5.93 -4.22
CA ILE A 20 -6.56 -6.76 -3.05
C ILE A 20 -8.04 -7.14 -3.03
N VAL A 21 -8.94 -6.18 -3.22
CA VAL A 21 -10.38 -6.42 -3.23
C VAL A 21 -10.76 -7.41 -4.34
N GLY A 22 -10.27 -7.19 -5.56
CA GLY A 22 -10.57 -8.09 -6.68
C GLY A 22 -10.07 -9.52 -6.45
N VAL A 23 -8.84 -9.67 -5.97
CA VAL A 23 -8.20 -10.98 -5.74
C VAL A 23 -8.83 -11.73 -4.58
N MET A 24 -9.34 -11.04 -3.57
CA MET A 24 -10.00 -11.68 -2.43
C MET A 24 -11.47 -12.02 -2.74
N PHE A 25 -12.26 -11.05 -3.20
CA PHE A 25 -13.71 -11.23 -3.28
C PHE A 25 -14.17 -12.05 -4.49
N VAL A 26 -13.52 -11.92 -5.65
CA VAL A 26 -13.96 -12.64 -6.86
C VAL A 26 -13.81 -14.16 -6.71
N PRO A 27 -12.66 -14.71 -6.29
CA PRO A 27 -12.52 -16.16 -6.10
C PRO A 27 -13.38 -16.67 -4.95
N VAL A 28 -13.49 -15.93 -3.85
CA VAL A 28 -14.32 -16.31 -2.70
C VAL A 28 -15.80 -16.35 -3.07
N GLY A 29 -16.29 -15.37 -3.84
CA GLY A 29 -17.67 -15.38 -4.32
C GLY A 29 -17.95 -16.59 -5.23
N PHE A 30 -17.02 -16.91 -6.13
CA PHE A 30 -17.14 -18.09 -6.98
C PHE A 30 -17.15 -19.40 -6.18
N THR A 31 -16.21 -19.58 -5.23
CA THR A 31 -16.17 -20.80 -4.40
C THR A 31 -17.38 -20.90 -3.49
N PHE A 32 -17.88 -19.77 -2.97
CA PHE A 32 -19.10 -19.72 -2.17
C PHE A 32 -20.32 -20.19 -2.98
N ILE A 33 -20.51 -19.69 -4.20
CA ILE A 33 -21.60 -20.12 -5.08
C ILE A 33 -21.45 -21.60 -5.41
N TRP A 34 -20.24 -22.04 -5.77
CA TRP A 34 -19.97 -23.44 -6.10
C TRP A 34 -20.30 -24.39 -4.94
N MET A 35 -19.78 -24.10 -3.74
CA MET A 35 -20.05 -24.92 -2.55
C MET A 35 -21.51 -24.86 -2.12
N SER A 36 -22.17 -23.71 -2.27
CA SER A 36 -23.59 -23.57 -1.95
C SER A 36 -24.47 -24.38 -2.91
N VAL A 37 -24.15 -24.43 -4.21
CA VAL A 37 -24.93 -25.21 -5.17
C VAL A 37 -24.62 -26.70 -5.05
N PHE A 38 -23.36 -27.10 -5.24
CA PHE A 38 -23.00 -28.52 -5.29
C PHE A 38 -22.96 -29.17 -3.91
N GLY A 39 -22.38 -28.48 -2.92
CA GLY A 39 -22.26 -28.98 -1.55
C GLY A 39 -23.62 -29.12 -0.87
N ASN A 40 -24.48 -28.09 -0.94
CA ASN A 40 -25.82 -28.18 -0.35
C ASN A 40 -26.68 -29.22 -1.05
N THR A 41 -26.57 -29.37 -2.37
CA THR A 41 -27.33 -30.41 -3.10
C THR A 41 -26.86 -31.81 -2.74
N ALA A 42 -25.55 -32.02 -2.55
CA ALA A 42 -25.01 -33.29 -2.09
C ALA A 42 -25.48 -33.62 -0.66
N LEU A 43 -25.49 -32.64 0.24
CA LEU A 43 -25.99 -32.79 1.61
C LEU A 43 -27.50 -33.08 1.63
N ASP A 44 -28.31 -32.37 0.84
CA ASP A 44 -29.74 -32.62 0.71
C ASP A 44 -30.02 -34.05 0.18
N ALA A 45 -29.24 -34.49 -0.82
CA ALA A 45 -29.37 -35.83 -1.38
C ALA A 45 -29.09 -36.92 -0.32
N ILE A 46 -28.10 -36.73 0.54
CA ILE A 46 -27.74 -37.70 1.59
C ILE A 46 -28.74 -37.65 2.75
N ILE A 47 -28.99 -36.46 3.31
CA ILE A 47 -29.72 -36.28 4.56
C ILE A 47 -31.23 -36.39 4.34
N ASN A 48 -31.76 -35.69 3.33
CA ASN A 48 -33.22 -35.57 3.13
C ASN A 48 -33.76 -36.62 2.16
N LYS A 49 -32.97 -37.02 1.15
CA LYS A 49 -33.39 -38.00 0.13
C LYS A 49 -32.84 -39.41 0.36
N GLY A 50 -32.02 -39.61 1.40
CA GLY A 50 -31.52 -40.93 1.79
C GLY A 50 -30.58 -41.59 0.77
N PHE A 51 -29.91 -40.82 -0.08
CA PHE A 51 -28.99 -41.34 -1.10
C PHE A 51 -27.63 -41.71 -0.49
N THR A 52 -27.61 -42.77 0.32
CA THR A 52 -26.43 -43.25 1.06
C THR A 52 -25.29 -43.73 0.13
N ALA A 53 -25.64 -44.15 -1.09
CA ALA A 53 -24.66 -44.57 -2.10
C ALA A 53 -23.61 -43.49 -2.42
N LEU A 54 -23.95 -42.19 -2.30
CA LEU A 54 -22.98 -41.11 -2.43
C LEU A 54 -22.02 -41.04 -1.26
N SER A 55 -22.53 -41.20 -0.02
CA SER A 55 -21.70 -41.22 1.18
C SER A 55 -20.72 -42.38 1.16
N ASP A 56 -21.19 -43.58 0.79
CA ASP A 56 -20.36 -44.78 0.72
C ASP A 56 -19.28 -44.65 -0.35
N ALA A 57 -19.61 -44.07 -1.51
CA ALA A 57 -18.66 -43.79 -2.58
C ALA A 57 -17.57 -42.78 -2.16
N VAL A 58 -17.94 -41.72 -1.45
CA VAL A 58 -16.98 -40.72 -0.95
C VAL A 58 -16.03 -41.35 0.07
N SER A 59 -16.53 -42.21 0.97
CA SER A 59 -15.71 -42.89 1.97
C SER A 59 -14.77 -43.94 1.35
N ALA A 60 -15.21 -44.63 0.30
CA ALA A 60 -14.41 -45.63 -0.39
C ALA A 60 -13.34 -44.99 -1.30
N ASP A 61 -13.74 -44.04 -2.13
CA ASP A 61 -12.85 -43.34 -3.06
C ASP A 61 -13.41 -41.98 -3.47
N VAL A 62 -12.82 -40.93 -2.90
CA VAL A 62 -13.15 -39.53 -3.18
C VAL A 62 -13.06 -39.20 -4.68
N SER A 63 -12.21 -39.89 -5.45
CA SER A 63 -12.07 -39.65 -6.90
C SER A 63 -13.35 -40.00 -7.69
N THR A 64 -14.19 -40.88 -7.17
CA THR A 64 -15.46 -41.31 -7.80
C THR A 64 -16.67 -40.48 -7.38
N ALA A 65 -16.53 -39.68 -6.31
CA ALA A 65 -17.61 -38.96 -5.67
C ALA A 65 -18.39 -38.04 -6.62
N LEU A 66 -17.70 -37.32 -7.51
CA LEU A 66 -18.35 -36.42 -8.47
C LEU A 66 -19.27 -37.18 -9.42
N PHE A 67 -18.83 -38.33 -9.94
CA PHE A 67 -19.61 -39.13 -10.88
C PHE A 67 -20.81 -39.77 -10.19
N LYS A 68 -20.63 -40.25 -8.95
CA LYS A 68 -21.71 -40.77 -8.11
C LYS A 68 -22.72 -39.71 -7.72
N PHE A 69 -22.28 -38.47 -7.53
CA PHE A 69 -23.18 -37.33 -7.34
C PHE A 69 -24.00 -37.04 -8.60
N LEU A 70 -23.38 -37.07 -9.78
CA LEU A 70 -24.06 -36.84 -11.06
C LEU A 70 -25.08 -37.94 -11.40
N GLU A 71 -24.89 -39.18 -10.91
CA GLU A 71 -25.89 -40.26 -11.02
C GLU A 71 -27.22 -39.92 -10.34
N HIS A 72 -27.25 -38.97 -9.38
CA HIS A 72 -28.49 -38.51 -8.76
C HIS A 72 -29.38 -37.67 -9.71
N PHE A 73 -28.83 -37.16 -10.80
CA PHE A 73 -29.54 -36.28 -11.73
C PHE A 73 -29.95 -37.01 -13.02
N PRO A 74 -31.05 -36.57 -13.67
CA PRO A 74 -31.38 -37.06 -15.01
C PRO A 74 -30.25 -36.73 -16.00
N PHE A 75 -30.06 -37.60 -16.99
CA PHE A 75 -28.98 -37.50 -17.99
C PHE A 75 -27.55 -37.63 -17.43
N SER A 76 -27.38 -38.39 -16.34
CA SER A 76 -26.09 -38.62 -15.68
C SER A 76 -24.94 -39.02 -16.62
N GLY A 77 -25.20 -39.81 -17.67
CA GLY A 77 -24.20 -40.18 -18.66
C GLY A 77 -23.64 -39.00 -19.45
N ILE A 78 -24.50 -38.05 -19.85
CA ILE A 78 -24.09 -36.84 -20.59
C ILE A 78 -23.34 -35.90 -19.66
N THR A 79 -23.86 -35.65 -18.46
CA THR A 79 -23.21 -34.75 -17.48
C THR A 79 -21.87 -35.31 -17.02
N SER A 80 -21.74 -36.63 -16.88
CA SER A 80 -20.46 -37.29 -16.55
C SER A 80 -19.45 -37.15 -17.68
N ALA A 81 -19.87 -37.31 -18.94
CA ALA A 81 -18.99 -37.09 -20.09
C ALA A 81 -18.49 -35.63 -20.15
N ILE A 82 -19.38 -34.66 -19.92
CA ILE A 82 -19.01 -33.24 -19.83
C ILE A 82 -18.04 -33.01 -18.67
N ALA A 83 -18.28 -33.62 -17.50
CA ALA A 83 -17.40 -33.50 -16.35
C ALA A 83 -15.99 -34.04 -16.65
N VAL A 84 -15.86 -35.18 -17.33
CA VAL A 84 -14.56 -35.71 -17.77
C VAL A 84 -13.85 -34.72 -18.69
N ILE A 85 -14.54 -34.17 -19.69
CA ILE A 85 -13.95 -33.17 -20.61
C ILE A 85 -13.46 -31.95 -19.82
N LEU A 86 -14.26 -31.43 -18.89
CA LEU A 86 -13.88 -30.29 -18.06
C LEU A 86 -12.65 -30.59 -17.20
N VAL A 87 -12.60 -31.75 -16.54
CA VAL A 87 -11.43 -32.16 -15.74
C VAL A 87 -10.18 -32.23 -16.61
N ILE A 88 -10.27 -32.81 -17.80
CA ILE A 88 -9.14 -32.87 -18.74
C ILE A 88 -8.71 -31.47 -19.17
N THR A 89 -9.64 -30.60 -19.56
CA THR A 89 -9.32 -29.22 -19.96
C THR A 89 -8.66 -28.46 -18.81
N PHE A 90 -9.22 -28.49 -17.60
CA PHE A 90 -8.64 -27.83 -16.43
C PHE A 90 -7.26 -28.39 -16.07
N PHE A 91 -7.08 -29.71 -16.17
CA PHE A 91 -5.79 -30.34 -15.92
C PHE A 91 -4.74 -29.88 -16.94
N VAL A 92 -5.04 -29.96 -18.24
CA VAL A 92 -4.12 -29.57 -19.32
C VAL A 92 -3.77 -28.07 -19.23
N THR A 93 -4.76 -27.20 -19.03
CA THR A 93 -4.52 -25.76 -18.91
C THR A 93 -3.70 -25.41 -17.65
N SER A 94 -3.95 -26.09 -16.53
CA SER A 94 -3.19 -25.88 -15.29
C SER A 94 -1.75 -26.37 -15.42
N ALA A 95 -1.54 -27.54 -16.05
CA ALA A 95 -0.21 -28.11 -16.29
C ALA A 95 0.63 -27.25 -17.25
N ASP A 96 0.03 -26.76 -18.34
CA ASP A 96 0.72 -25.83 -19.26
C ASP A 96 1.16 -24.55 -18.54
N SER A 97 0.25 -23.98 -17.74
CA SER A 97 0.54 -22.75 -17.02
C SER A 97 1.54 -22.93 -15.87
N GLY A 98 1.52 -24.10 -15.21
CA GLY A 98 2.49 -24.50 -14.19
C GLY A 98 3.89 -24.65 -14.75
N SER A 99 4.03 -25.45 -15.82
CA SER A 99 5.30 -25.68 -16.49
C SER A 99 5.93 -24.40 -17.05
N LEU A 100 5.12 -23.45 -17.53
CA LEU A 100 5.59 -22.12 -17.95
C LEU A 100 6.27 -21.36 -16.80
N VAL A 101 5.74 -21.44 -15.58
CA VAL A 101 6.29 -20.72 -14.43
C VAL A 101 7.56 -21.38 -13.91
N VAL A 102 7.60 -22.71 -13.85
CA VAL A 102 8.82 -23.45 -13.50
C VAL A 102 9.93 -23.12 -14.51
N ASP A 103 9.60 -23.13 -15.80
CA ASP A 103 10.52 -22.80 -16.88
C ASP A 103 11.04 -21.36 -16.80
N THR A 104 10.17 -20.40 -16.48
CA THR A 104 10.54 -18.98 -16.29
C THR A 104 11.51 -18.82 -15.12
N ILE A 105 11.26 -19.49 -13.99
CA ILE A 105 12.12 -19.43 -12.80
C ILE A 105 13.47 -20.10 -13.09
N ALA A 106 13.47 -21.27 -13.72
CA ALA A 106 14.68 -22.00 -14.09
C ALA A 106 15.57 -21.22 -15.08
N SER A 107 14.97 -20.37 -15.92
CA SER A 107 15.68 -19.53 -16.90
C SER A 107 16.12 -18.16 -16.36
N GLY A 108 16.02 -17.92 -15.05
CA GLY A 108 16.40 -16.65 -14.42
C GLY A 108 15.41 -15.51 -14.68
N GLY A 109 14.14 -15.81 -14.93
CA GLY A 109 13.09 -14.82 -15.15
C GLY A 109 12.91 -14.36 -16.60
N LYS A 110 13.55 -15.01 -17.57
CA LYS A 110 13.36 -14.72 -18.99
C LYS A 110 11.95 -15.12 -19.44
N GLU A 111 11.26 -14.21 -20.13
CA GLU A 111 9.89 -14.45 -20.62
C GLU A 111 9.83 -15.29 -21.90
N LYS A 112 10.93 -15.39 -22.65
CA LYS A 112 11.02 -16.17 -23.89
C LYS A 112 12.06 -17.27 -23.75
N ASN A 113 11.59 -18.45 -23.40
CA ASN A 113 12.42 -19.64 -23.27
C ASN A 113 12.15 -20.62 -24.41
N PRO A 114 13.09 -21.53 -24.71
CA PRO A 114 12.91 -22.56 -25.74
C PRO A 114 11.72 -23.47 -25.41
N VAL A 115 10.86 -23.74 -26.40
CA VAL A 115 9.66 -24.59 -26.22
C VAL A 115 10.03 -25.99 -25.69
N TRP A 116 11.20 -26.51 -26.06
CA TRP A 116 11.68 -27.81 -25.59
C TRP A 116 11.91 -27.85 -24.07
N GLN A 117 12.36 -26.74 -23.48
CA GLN A 117 12.58 -26.65 -22.04
C GLN A 117 11.24 -26.70 -21.28
N ARG A 118 10.22 -26.01 -21.80
CA ARG A 118 8.86 -26.10 -21.25
C ARG A 118 8.29 -27.52 -21.37
N ILE A 119 8.46 -28.18 -22.51
CA ILE A 119 8.02 -29.58 -22.70
C ILE A 119 8.72 -30.50 -21.69
N PHE A 120 10.02 -30.31 -21.46
CA PHE A 120 10.77 -31.06 -20.46
C PHE A 120 10.15 -30.91 -19.05
N TRP A 121 9.86 -29.67 -18.62
CA TRP A 121 9.23 -29.43 -17.31
C TRP A 121 7.83 -30.03 -17.21
N ALA A 122 7.00 -29.88 -18.25
CA ALA A 122 5.66 -30.46 -18.28
C ALA A 122 5.66 -32.00 -18.19
N ILE A 123 6.57 -32.67 -18.92
CA ILE A 123 6.72 -34.12 -18.85
C ILE A 123 7.23 -34.54 -17.48
N LEU A 124 8.23 -33.83 -16.93
CA LEU A 124 8.80 -34.16 -15.63
C LEU A 124 7.75 -34.06 -14.51
N GLU A 125 6.94 -33.01 -14.49
CA GLU A 125 5.81 -32.85 -13.56
C GLU A 125 4.82 -34.02 -13.68
N GLY A 126 4.47 -34.41 -14.90
CA GLY A 126 3.60 -35.56 -15.17
C GLY A 126 4.18 -36.89 -14.70
N VAL A 127 5.48 -37.12 -14.92
CA VAL A 127 6.18 -38.34 -14.46
C VAL A 127 6.21 -38.40 -12.94
N VAL A 128 6.49 -37.29 -12.26
CA VAL A 128 6.47 -37.23 -10.79
C VAL A 128 5.07 -37.50 -10.25
N ALA A 129 4.03 -36.89 -10.84
CA ALA A 129 2.65 -37.13 -10.46
C ALA A 129 2.25 -38.61 -10.65
N ALA A 130 2.61 -39.21 -11.78
CA ALA A 130 2.37 -40.63 -12.05
C ALA A 130 3.10 -41.55 -11.07
N ALA A 131 4.36 -41.25 -10.76
CA ALA A 131 5.15 -42.02 -9.79
C ALA A 131 4.54 -41.96 -8.38
N LEU A 132 4.08 -40.79 -7.94
CA LEU A 132 3.41 -40.63 -6.64
C LEU A 132 2.07 -41.38 -6.59
N LEU A 133 1.29 -41.33 -7.68
CA LEU A 133 0.03 -42.09 -7.78
C LEU A 133 0.27 -43.60 -7.69
N VAL A 134 1.31 -44.11 -8.35
CA VAL A 134 1.67 -45.54 -8.28
C VAL A 134 2.19 -45.93 -6.89
N ALA A 135 2.95 -45.06 -6.23
CA ALA A 135 3.58 -45.35 -4.94
C ALA A 135 2.58 -45.40 -3.77
N GLY A 136 1.57 -44.53 -3.77
CA GLY A 136 0.61 -44.47 -2.66
C GLY A 136 -0.66 -43.69 -2.94
N GLY A 137 -1.03 -43.54 -4.23
CA GLY A 137 -2.27 -42.93 -4.66
C GLY A 137 -2.45 -41.48 -4.20
N LEU A 138 -3.71 -41.12 -3.93
CA LEU A 138 -4.09 -39.78 -3.49
C LEU A 138 -3.42 -39.38 -2.17
N GLY A 139 -3.27 -40.33 -1.24
CA GLY A 139 -2.65 -40.08 0.07
C GLY A 139 -1.18 -39.67 -0.06
N ALA A 140 -0.41 -40.36 -0.90
CA ALA A 140 0.99 -39.99 -1.18
C ALA A 140 1.09 -38.60 -1.83
N LEU A 141 0.18 -38.28 -2.76
CA LEU A 141 0.16 -36.99 -3.45
C LEU A 141 -0.17 -35.84 -2.48
N GLN A 142 -1.10 -36.03 -1.56
CA GLN A 142 -1.43 -35.07 -0.49
C GLN A 142 -0.26 -34.89 0.49
N ALA A 143 0.35 -35.98 0.95
CA ALA A 143 1.48 -35.93 1.88
C ALA A 143 2.69 -35.20 1.26
N ALA A 144 3.01 -35.49 0.00
CA ALA A 144 4.08 -34.81 -0.73
C ALA A 144 3.78 -33.30 -0.88
N SER A 145 2.54 -32.94 -1.23
CA SER A 145 2.11 -31.55 -1.35
C SER A 145 2.25 -30.78 -0.03
N ILE A 146 1.78 -31.34 1.10
CA ILE A 146 1.87 -30.71 2.42
C ILE A 146 3.34 -30.54 2.84
N THR A 147 4.16 -31.58 2.62
CA THR A 147 5.59 -31.56 2.99
C THR A 147 6.35 -30.49 2.23
N ILE A 148 6.05 -30.26 0.95
CA ILE A 148 6.66 -29.21 0.13
C ILE A 148 6.08 -27.83 0.45
N ALA A 149 4.79 -27.75 0.79
CA ALA A 149 4.11 -26.49 1.10
C ALA A 149 4.65 -25.83 2.39
N LEU A 150 5.01 -26.62 3.40
CA LEU A 150 5.49 -26.12 4.69
C LEU A 150 6.77 -25.25 4.57
N PRO A 151 7.90 -25.70 3.98
CA PRO A 151 9.08 -24.85 3.82
C PRO A 151 8.78 -23.66 2.89
N PHE A 152 7.92 -23.85 1.89
CA PHE A 152 7.51 -22.77 1.00
C PHE A 152 6.71 -21.68 1.73
N ALA A 153 5.91 -22.04 2.74
CA ALA A 153 5.20 -21.08 3.59
C ALA A 153 6.16 -20.16 4.36
N ALA A 154 7.29 -20.68 4.84
CA ALA A 154 8.33 -19.85 5.47
C ALA A 154 8.92 -18.82 4.49
N ILE A 155 9.17 -19.22 3.23
CA ILE A 155 9.64 -18.32 2.17
C ILE A 155 8.59 -17.22 1.90
N MET A 156 7.31 -17.58 1.86
CA MET A 156 6.21 -16.62 1.68
C MET A 156 6.15 -15.58 2.80
N LEU A 157 6.39 -15.97 4.06
CA LEU A 157 6.43 -15.02 5.18
C LEU A 157 7.58 -14.01 5.03
N VAL A 158 8.76 -14.46 4.60
CA VAL A 158 9.90 -13.57 4.31
C VAL A 158 9.56 -12.61 3.16
N ALA A 159 8.88 -13.10 2.12
CA ALA A 159 8.43 -12.27 1.01
C ALA A 159 7.40 -11.21 1.45
N CYS A 160 6.47 -11.57 2.34
CA CYS A 160 5.53 -10.61 2.94
C CYS A 160 6.25 -9.51 3.73
N TRP A 161 7.25 -9.88 4.54
CA TRP A 161 8.07 -8.90 5.27
C TRP A 161 8.85 -7.98 4.32
N GLY A 162 9.43 -8.53 3.26
CA GLY A 162 10.11 -7.77 2.22
C GLY A 162 9.18 -6.78 1.50
N LEU A 163 7.96 -7.21 1.16
CA LEU A 163 6.94 -6.35 0.56
C LEU A 163 6.52 -5.22 1.50
N TRP A 164 6.28 -5.52 2.78
CA TRP A 164 5.94 -4.51 3.78
C TRP A 164 7.04 -3.45 3.92
N ARG A 165 8.31 -3.88 4.01
CA ARG A 165 9.45 -2.95 4.06
C ARG A 165 9.57 -2.11 2.80
N ALA A 166 9.35 -2.69 1.62
CA ALA A 166 9.39 -1.97 0.35
C ALA A 166 8.28 -0.92 0.24
N LEU A 167 7.05 -1.25 0.66
CA LEU A 167 5.93 -0.32 0.67
C LEU A 167 6.17 0.83 1.66
N ASN A 168 6.75 0.55 2.83
CA ASN A 168 7.07 1.58 3.80
C ASN A 168 8.13 2.56 3.26
N LEU A 169 9.17 2.03 2.61
CA LEU A 169 10.19 2.87 1.95
C LEU A 169 9.60 3.74 0.85
N GLU A 170 8.67 3.20 0.06
CA GLU A 170 7.98 3.96 -0.98
C GLU A 170 7.09 5.06 -0.39
N SER A 171 6.42 4.82 0.75
CA SER A 171 5.66 5.86 1.47
C SER A 171 6.55 7.03 1.88
N ILE A 172 7.70 6.74 2.49
CA ILE A 172 8.68 7.77 2.90
C ILE A 172 9.23 8.52 1.68
N ARG A 173 9.48 7.82 0.56
CA ARG A 173 9.89 8.45 -0.69
C ARG A 173 8.81 9.37 -1.25
N TYR A 174 7.55 8.94 -1.19
CA TYR A 174 6.42 9.74 -1.68
C TYR A 174 6.23 11.01 -0.85
N GLU A 175 6.31 10.91 0.48
CA GLU A 175 6.27 12.06 1.40
C GLU A 175 7.41 13.04 1.10
N SER A 176 8.66 12.56 0.97
CA SER A 176 9.80 13.42 0.65
C SER A 176 9.68 14.13 -0.71
N LEU A 177 9.12 13.47 -1.73
CA LEU A 177 8.83 14.10 -3.02
C LEU A 177 7.79 15.22 -2.91
N GLN A 178 6.72 15.02 -2.12
CA GLN A 178 5.72 16.06 -1.89
C GLN A 178 6.32 17.27 -1.16
N HIS A 179 7.22 17.07 -0.20
CA HIS A 179 7.93 18.15 0.47
C HIS A 179 8.75 19.01 -0.52
N HIS A 180 9.44 18.37 -1.47
CA HIS A 180 10.18 19.10 -2.51
C HIS A 180 9.28 19.91 -3.45
N MET A 181 8.08 19.41 -3.78
CA MET A 181 7.13 20.13 -4.63
C MET A 181 6.61 21.41 -3.98
N ASN A 182 6.38 21.41 -2.66
CA ASN A 182 5.94 22.61 -1.93
C ASN A 182 7.06 23.66 -1.82
N ALA A 183 8.30 23.24 -1.56
CA ALA A 183 9.45 24.14 -1.54
C ALA A 183 9.76 24.79 -2.90
N GLY A 184 9.40 24.13 -4.01
CA GLY A 184 9.56 24.67 -5.37
C GLY A 184 8.51 25.70 -5.79
N ARG A 185 7.31 25.69 -5.18
CA ARG A 185 6.21 26.62 -5.54
C ARG A 185 6.49 28.06 -5.15
N HIS A 186 7.11 28.26 -4.00
CA HIS A 186 7.43 29.59 -3.45
C HIS A 186 8.67 30.25 -4.07
N SER A 187 9.43 29.53 -4.89
CA SER A 187 10.66 30.03 -5.55
C SER A 187 10.40 31.12 -6.60
N LYS A 188 9.14 31.40 -6.96
CA LYS A 188 8.81 32.28 -8.09
C LYS A 188 8.88 33.78 -7.82
N MET A 189 9.01 34.23 -6.56
CA MET A 189 8.81 35.66 -6.26
C MET A 189 10.08 36.50 -6.10
N SER A 190 11.25 35.94 -5.74
CA SER A 190 12.50 36.74 -5.68
C SER A 190 13.79 35.95 -5.63
N ASP A 191 13.74 34.61 -5.68
CA ASP A 191 14.83 33.81 -5.11
C ASP A 191 15.69 33.12 -6.17
N THR A 192 17.00 33.37 -6.12
CA THR A 192 17.95 32.73 -7.04
C THR A 192 18.25 31.30 -6.60
N TRP A 193 18.64 30.41 -7.53
CA TRP A 193 18.98 29.02 -7.17
C TRP A 193 20.15 28.95 -6.17
N GLN A 194 21.00 29.98 -6.12
CA GLN A 194 22.08 30.14 -5.16
C GLN A 194 21.54 30.32 -3.73
N SER A 195 20.54 31.18 -3.54
CA SER A 195 19.86 31.36 -2.25
C SER A 195 19.21 30.06 -1.80
N ARG A 196 18.53 29.35 -2.72
CA ARG A 196 17.95 28.03 -2.45
C ARG A 196 18.99 26.99 -2.06
N LEU A 197 20.13 26.93 -2.75
CA LEU A 197 21.23 26.04 -2.40
C LEU A 197 21.80 26.39 -1.03
N SER A 198 21.97 27.69 -0.73
CA SER A 198 22.48 28.14 0.56
C SER A 198 21.61 27.66 1.72
N ARG A 199 20.28 27.63 1.56
CA ARG A 199 19.35 27.09 2.57
C ARG A 199 19.48 25.59 2.76
N LEU A 200 19.64 24.83 1.66
CA LEU A 200 19.84 23.37 1.73
C LEU A 200 21.15 22.96 2.43
N THR A 201 22.14 23.85 2.42
CA THR A 201 23.45 23.60 3.04
C THR A 201 23.59 24.21 4.44
N LYS A 202 22.61 24.98 4.92
CA LYS A 202 22.65 25.60 6.25
C LYS A 202 22.03 24.66 7.29
N PHE A 203 22.75 24.45 8.38
CA PHE A 203 22.31 23.68 9.53
C PHE A 203 22.34 24.60 10.77
N PRO A 204 21.29 25.40 11.00
CA PRO A 204 21.32 26.43 12.04
C PRO A 204 21.28 25.82 13.47
N PRO A 205 21.92 26.47 14.45
CA PRO A 205 21.75 26.14 15.85
C PRO A 205 20.34 26.49 16.36
N ILE A 206 19.94 25.84 17.44
CA ILE A 206 18.59 25.96 18.01
C ILE A 206 18.20 27.41 18.35
N ASP A 207 19.15 28.21 18.80
CA ASP A 207 18.89 29.59 19.21
C ASP A 207 18.61 30.51 18.02
N GLU A 208 19.22 30.24 16.87
CA GLU A 208 18.99 31.00 15.64
C GLU A 208 17.58 30.71 15.09
N VAL A 209 17.15 29.44 15.12
CA VAL A 209 15.79 29.04 14.72
C VAL A 209 14.74 29.61 15.66
N LYS A 210 14.99 29.63 16.98
CA LYS A 210 14.09 30.26 17.96
C LYS A 210 13.92 31.76 17.70
N ARG A 211 15.00 32.46 17.34
CA ARG A 211 14.94 33.88 16.97
C ARG A 211 14.13 34.07 15.69
N PHE A 212 14.39 33.29 14.65
CA PHE A 212 13.64 33.30 13.39
C PHE A 212 12.13 33.12 13.61
N ILE A 213 11.73 32.19 14.46
CA ILE A 213 10.30 32.00 14.78
C ILE A 213 9.73 33.21 15.53
N ARG A 214 10.49 33.80 16.46
CA ARG A 214 10.00 34.92 17.27
C ARG A 214 9.92 36.24 16.49
N GLU A 215 10.85 36.47 15.58
CA GLU A 215 10.98 37.72 14.83
C GLU A 215 10.25 37.57 13.50
N ASP A 216 10.84 36.83 12.55
CA ASP A 216 10.38 36.78 11.16
C ASP A 216 9.01 36.07 11.00
N VAL A 217 8.82 34.91 11.65
CA VAL A 217 7.58 34.12 11.49
C VAL A 217 6.39 34.82 12.14
N ILE A 218 6.53 35.30 13.38
CA ILE A 218 5.44 36.04 14.06
C ILE A 218 5.11 37.31 13.28
N HIS A 219 6.11 38.06 12.80
CA HIS A 219 5.85 39.27 12.04
C HIS A 219 5.10 38.98 10.74
N ALA A 220 5.50 37.95 10.00
CA ALA A 220 4.77 37.50 8.81
C ALA A 220 3.32 37.09 9.12
N MET A 221 3.10 36.39 10.24
CA MET A 221 1.76 36.03 10.70
C MET A 221 0.91 37.26 11.09
N GLU A 222 1.49 38.28 11.72
CA GLU A 222 0.82 39.54 12.06
C GLU A 222 0.39 40.31 10.80
N LEU A 223 1.23 40.33 9.76
CA LEU A 223 0.89 40.93 8.46
C LEU A 223 -0.35 40.26 7.86
N VAL A 224 -0.37 38.92 7.80
CA VAL A 224 -1.51 38.16 7.30
C VAL A 224 -2.75 38.33 8.18
N GLU A 225 -2.58 38.35 9.51
CA GLU A 225 -3.66 38.58 10.46
C GLU A 225 -4.35 39.93 10.21
N SER A 226 -3.56 40.99 10.03
CA SER A 226 -4.07 42.34 9.80
C SER A 226 -4.94 42.42 8.55
N GLU A 227 -4.52 41.77 7.46
CA GLU A 227 -5.29 41.73 6.21
C GLU A 227 -6.54 40.87 6.32
N LEU A 228 -6.45 39.70 6.96
CA LEU A 228 -7.63 38.85 7.18
C LEU A 228 -8.68 39.53 8.08
N LYS A 229 -8.24 40.29 9.10
CA LYS A 229 -9.12 41.11 9.93
C LYS A 229 -9.80 42.23 9.13
N ASN A 230 -9.10 42.86 8.18
CA ASN A 230 -9.71 43.83 7.25
C ASN A 230 -10.85 43.18 6.42
N HIS A 231 -10.71 41.89 6.12
CA HIS A 231 -11.72 41.08 5.45
C HIS A 231 -12.74 40.42 6.39
N HIS A 232 -12.81 40.84 7.65
CA HIS A 232 -13.77 40.37 8.67
C HIS A 232 -13.60 38.89 9.08
N TRP A 233 -12.41 38.31 8.93
CA TRP A 233 -12.11 36.97 9.46
C TRP A 233 -11.69 37.04 10.94
N GLN A 234 -12.16 36.07 11.73
CA GLN A 234 -11.69 35.90 13.11
C GLN A 234 -10.39 35.11 13.11
N VAL A 235 -9.30 35.80 13.44
CA VAL A 235 -7.95 35.22 13.50
C VAL A 235 -7.41 35.36 14.92
N ASN A 236 -6.90 34.26 15.45
CA ASN A 236 -6.25 34.17 16.74
C ASN A 236 -4.78 33.81 16.53
N LEU A 237 -3.90 34.76 16.80
CA LEU A 237 -2.46 34.55 16.84
C LEU A 237 -2.01 34.29 18.29
N SER A 238 -1.22 33.24 18.48
CA SER A 238 -0.61 32.95 19.78
C SER A 238 0.83 32.48 19.63
N TYR A 239 1.69 32.91 20.55
CA TYR A 239 3.05 32.42 20.66
C TYR A 239 3.27 31.87 22.06
N ASP A 240 3.69 30.60 22.16
CA ASP A 240 4.08 29.97 23.42
C ASP A 240 5.62 30.01 23.56
N PRO A 241 6.16 30.88 24.43
CA PRO A 241 7.61 30.99 24.62
C PRO A 241 8.23 29.73 25.24
N SER A 242 7.44 28.92 25.96
CA SER A 242 7.93 27.71 26.62
C SER A 242 8.18 26.59 25.61
N ARG A 243 7.34 26.51 24.58
CA ARG A 243 7.42 25.52 23.51
C ARG A 243 8.08 26.03 22.23
N ASN A 244 8.36 27.34 22.14
CA ASN A 244 8.79 28.02 20.91
C ASN A 244 7.88 27.66 19.73
N LEU A 245 6.57 27.77 19.99
CA LEU A 245 5.50 27.43 19.07
C LEU A 245 4.77 28.72 18.70
N ALA A 246 4.80 29.11 17.44
CA ALA A 246 3.93 30.13 16.88
C ALA A 246 2.71 29.44 16.27
N SER A 247 1.50 29.87 16.62
CA SER A 247 0.25 29.30 16.13
C SER A 247 -0.63 30.39 15.57
N PHE A 248 -1.07 30.19 14.34
CA PHE A 248 -1.96 31.04 13.58
C PHE A 248 -3.26 30.29 13.31
N CYS A 249 -4.34 30.72 13.94
CA CYS A 249 -5.63 30.04 13.86
C CYS A 249 -6.69 30.96 13.22
N VAL A 250 -7.36 30.49 12.17
CA VAL A 250 -8.53 31.16 11.60
C VAL A 250 -9.77 30.36 11.99
N ALA A 251 -10.61 30.95 12.83
CA ALA A 251 -11.81 30.31 13.33
C ALA A 251 -12.91 30.31 12.26
N HIS A 252 -13.63 29.20 12.13
CA HIS A 252 -14.84 29.12 11.31
C HIS A 252 -16.04 28.70 12.16
N GLU A 253 -17.17 29.39 12.00
CA GLU A 253 -18.40 29.01 12.70
C GLU A 253 -19.01 27.78 12.01
N GLY A 254 -18.95 26.63 12.67
CA GLY A 254 -19.61 25.39 12.24
C GLY A 254 -18.76 24.39 11.47
N ASP A 255 -17.54 24.75 11.05
CA ASP A 255 -16.59 23.84 10.37
C ASP A 255 -15.24 23.76 11.10
N MET A 256 -14.32 22.94 10.57
CA MET A 256 -12.97 22.82 11.10
C MET A 256 -12.16 24.12 10.94
N ASN A 257 -11.58 24.57 12.05
CA ASN A 257 -10.66 25.71 12.08
C ASN A 257 -9.43 25.45 11.22
N PHE A 258 -8.86 26.51 10.66
CA PHE A 258 -7.54 26.43 10.02
C PHE A 258 -6.48 26.74 11.07
N ILE A 259 -5.53 25.81 11.28
CA ILE A 259 -4.42 25.99 12.22
C ILE A 259 -3.10 25.81 11.46
N TYR A 260 -2.28 26.85 11.48
CA TYR A 260 -0.92 26.87 10.96
C TYR A 260 0.04 27.08 12.14
N GLU A 261 0.83 26.05 12.45
CA GLU A 261 1.79 26.09 13.55
C GLU A 261 3.22 26.00 13.05
N VAL A 262 4.13 26.77 13.66
CA VAL A 262 5.57 26.65 13.41
C VAL A 262 6.26 26.35 14.73
N ARG A 263 6.98 25.22 14.78
CA ARG A 263 7.69 24.76 15.97
C ARG A 263 9.15 24.50 15.70
N VAL A 264 9.96 24.69 16.74
CA VAL A 264 11.36 24.25 16.72
C VAL A 264 11.39 22.73 16.88
N LYS A 265 12.09 22.07 15.96
CA LYS A 265 12.38 20.63 16.06
C LYS A 265 13.88 20.40 16.08
N ASP A 266 14.32 19.72 17.13
CA ASP A 266 15.72 19.33 17.30
C ASP A 266 15.99 18.03 16.54
N GLU A 267 16.97 18.05 15.64
CA GLU A 267 17.41 16.87 14.90
C GLU A 267 18.92 16.64 15.02
N GLU A 268 19.32 15.38 14.88
CA GLU A 268 20.73 15.01 14.78
C GLU A 268 21.28 15.35 13.40
N MET A 269 22.51 15.84 13.34
CA MET A 269 23.12 16.26 12.08
C MET A 269 23.08 15.10 11.06
N PRO A 270 22.49 15.31 9.86
CA PRO A 270 22.36 14.25 8.88
C PRO A 270 23.73 13.78 8.40
N THR A 271 23.87 12.49 8.10
CA THR A 271 25.16 11.92 7.66
C THR A 271 25.67 12.52 6.34
N TYR A 272 24.77 13.10 5.53
CA TYR A 272 25.10 13.80 4.27
C TYR A 272 25.45 15.28 4.45
N ALA A 273 25.24 15.85 5.64
CA ALA A 273 25.46 17.27 5.92
C ALA A 273 26.95 17.66 5.94
N SER A 274 27.85 16.69 6.03
CA SER A 274 29.29 16.90 6.03
C SER A 274 29.84 16.87 4.60
N PRO A 275 30.32 17.99 4.05
CA PRO A 275 31.29 17.90 2.97
C PRO A 275 32.52 17.13 3.48
N GLU A 276 33.14 16.32 2.62
CA GLU A 276 34.31 15.45 2.91
C GLU A 276 35.54 16.17 3.54
N PHE A 277 35.47 17.48 3.77
CA PHE A 277 36.55 18.38 4.17
C PHE A 277 36.25 19.24 5.41
N THR A 278 35.47 18.74 6.39
CA THR A 278 35.16 19.50 7.62
C THR A 278 35.94 18.94 8.83
N ASP A 279 36.54 19.85 9.60
CA ASP A 279 37.33 19.55 10.81
C ASP A 279 36.50 18.74 11.85
N PRO A 280 36.92 17.51 12.24
CA PRO A 280 36.16 16.62 13.12
C PRO A 280 35.78 17.24 14.47
N ASP A 281 36.58 18.18 14.97
CA ASP A 281 36.41 18.79 16.29
C ASP A 281 35.43 19.99 16.29
N LYS A 282 34.98 20.47 15.12
CA LYS A 282 34.02 21.57 14.98
C LYS A 282 32.63 21.13 14.54
N ILE A 283 32.36 19.82 14.50
CA ILE A 283 31.08 19.28 14.02
C ILE A 283 30.00 19.57 15.05
N GLN A 284 29.13 20.52 14.71
CA GLN A 284 27.89 20.78 15.44
C GLN A 284 27.02 19.51 15.43
N LYS A 285 26.88 18.84 16.58
CA LYS A 285 26.18 17.53 16.68
C LYS A 285 24.68 17.61 16.42
N LYS A 286 24.06 18.77 16.64
CA LYS A 286 22.62 18.99 16.55
C LYS A 286 22.31 20.28 15.81
N TYR A 287 21.29 20.22 14.98
CA TYR A 287 20.73 21.37 14.29
C TYR A 287 19.23 21.42 14.58
N ALA A 288 18.64 22.59 14.36
CA ALA A 288 17.21 22.78 14.53
C ALA A 288 16.55 23.10 13.19
N ARG A 289 15.25 22.79 13.09
CA ARG A 289 14.39 23.13 11.96
C ARG A 289 13.20 23.95 12.44
N ALA A 290 12.73 24.88 11.61
CA ALA A 290 11.46 25.58 11.80
C ALA A 290 10.37 24.79 11.06
N GLU A 291 9.82 23.77 11.72
CA GLU A 291 8.89 22.84 11.10
C GLU A 291 7.46 23.39 11.17
N VAL A 292 6.85 23.59 10.01
CA VAL A 292 5.43 23.91 9.88
C VAL A 292 4.62 22.66 10.16
N SER A 293 3.56 22.76 10.96
CA SER A 293 2.60 21.70 11.24
C SER A 293 1.19 22.22 10.98
N LEU A 294 0.44 21.48 10.17
CA LEU A 294 -0.97 21.76 9.86
C LEU A 294 -1.85 20.71 10.55
N GLN A 295 -3.05 21.12 11.00
CA GLN A 295 -4.00 20.24 11.70
C GLN A 295 -4.43 19.02 10.85
N ASP A 296 -4.36 19.12 9.53
CA ASP A 296 -4.64 18.00 8.59
C ASP A 296 -3.60 16.86 8.66
N GLY A 297 -2.62 16.94 9.58
CA GLY A 297 -1.71 15.86 9.94
C GLY A 297 -0.62 15.55 8.91
N ASN A 298 -0.55 16.28 7.79
CA ASN A 298 0.10 15.74 6.60
C ASN A 298 1.32 16.50 6.08
N LYS A 299 1.79 17.56 6.74
CA LYS A 299 2.91 18.35 6.21
C LYS A 299 3.77 18.91 7.32
N ALA A 300 4.92 18.28 7.52
CA ALA A 300 6.02 18.76 8.34
C ALA A 300 7.15 19.20 7.40
N TYR A 301 7.32 20.50 7.16
CA TYR A 301 8.41 21.01 6.32
C TYR A 301 9.10 22.21 6.96
N ASP A 302 10.38 22.35 6.65
CA ASP A 302 11.23 23.41 7.18
C ASP A 302 11.09 24.68 6.34
N ILE A 303 10.73 25.79 7.00
CA ILE A 303 10.64 27.13 6.40
C ILE A 303 11.81 28.02 6.82
N TYR A 304 12.80 27.49 7.54
CA TYR A 304 13.93 28.29 8.01
C TYR A 304 14.66 29.01 6.86
N GLY A 305 14.85 30.32 7.02
CA GLY A 305 15.50 31.18 6.03
C GLY A 305 14.60 31.61 4.87
N TYR A 306 13.28 31.42 4.97
CA TYR A 306 12.32 32.07 4.08
C TYR A 306 12.18 33.54 4.49
N ASP A 307 12.03 34.43 3.50
CA ASP A 307 11.71 35.83 3.75
C ASP A 307 10.25 35.96 4.24
N GLU A 308 9.92 37.04 4.94
CA GLU A 308 8.60 37.28 5.52
C GLU A 308 7.47 37.18 4.48
N ASP A 309 7.67 37.76 3.29
CA ASP A 309 6.71 37.67 2.17
C ASP A 309 6.45 36.23 1.73
N VAL A 310 7.49 35.38 1.77
CA VAL A 310 7.41 33.98 1.39
C VAL A 310 6.63 33.19 2.44
N ILE A 311 6.85 33.48 3.73
CA ILE A 311 6.11 32.89 4.84
C ILE A 311 4.64 33.30 4.77
N ALA A 312 4.34 34.59 4.56
CA ALA A 312 2.98 35.09 4.40
C ALA A 312 2.26 34.42 3.21
N THR A 313 2.95 34.28 2.08
CA THR A 313 2.42 33.57 0.90
C THR A 313 2.13 32.11 1.21
N ASP A 314 3.02 31.41 1.93
CA ASP A 314 2.80 30.01 2.31
C ASP A 314 1.58 29.84 3.23
N ILE A 315 1.37 30.74 4.20
CA ILE A 315 0.17 30.75 5.05
C ILE A 315 -1.09 30.87 4.20
N ILE A 316 -1.12 31.80 3.23
CA ILE A 316 -2.27 31.98 2.32
C ILE A 316 -2.47 30.75 1.42
N ASP A 317 -1.41 30.18 0.87
CA ASP A 317 -1.44 28.97 0.05
C ASP A 317 -2.03 27.76 0.80
N GLN A 318 -1.71 27.61 2.10
CA GLN A 318 -2.31 26.57 2.93
C GLN A 318 -3.75 26.91 3.31
N PHE A 319 -4.06 28.17 3.56
CA PHE A 319 -5.43 28.62 3.82
C PHE A 319 -6.35 28.38 2.62
N GLU A 320 -5.89 28.65 1.39
CA GLU A 320 -6.64 28.35 0.16
C GLU A 320 -6.92 26.84 0.01
N LYS A 321 -5.92 26.00 0.30
CA LYS A 321 -6.08 24.54 0.30
C LYS A 321 -7.10 24.07 1.34
N HIS A 322 -7.05 24.64 2.55
CA HIS A 322 -8.02 24.36 3.61
C HIS A 322 -9.44 24.73 3.17
N ARG A 323 -9.61 25.89 2.53
CA ARG A 323 -10.90 26.31 1.99
C ARG A 323 -11.41 25.38 0.90
N HIS A 324 -10.55 24.94 -0.01
CA HIS A 324 -10.93 23.96 -1.03
C HIS A 324 -11.28 22.60 -0.41
N PHE A 325 -10.60 22.21 0.66
CA PHE A 325 -10.92 21.01 1.42
C PHE A 325 -12.31 21.13 2.05
N LEU A 326 -12.58 22.20 2.81
CA LEU A 326 -13.90 22.50 3.38
C LEU A 326 -15.01 22.53 2.32
N HIS A 327 -14.75 23.12 1.15
CA HIS A 327 -15.73 23.12 0.06
C HIS A 327 -16.09 21.70 -0.41
N ASN A 328 -15.08 20.84 -0.58
CA ASN A 328 -15.29 19.46 -0.99
C ASN A 328 -15.94 18.61 0.11
N THR A 329 -15.60 18.86 1.38
CA THR A 329 -16.12 18.11 2.53
C THR A 329 -17.45 18.64 3.05
N SER A 330 -17.87 19.85 2.73
CA SER A 330 -19.19 20.39 3.12
C SER A 330 -20.39 19.52 2.65
N SER A 331 -20.17 18.67 1.64
CA SER A 331 -21.15 17.69 1.16
C SER A 331 -21.20 16.38 1.99
N LEU A 332 -20.21 16.16 2.84
CA LEU A 332 -20.04 15.03 3.74
C LEU A 332 -20.21 15.58 5.17
N GLU A 333 -21.34 15.33 5.84
CA GLU A 333 -21.53 15.70 7.25
C GLU A 333 -20.44 15.06 8.15
N LEU A 334 -19.28 15.69 8.24
CA LEU A 334 -18.18 15.24 9.07
C LEU A 334 -18.38 15.88 10.45
N ALA A 335 -18.83 15.05 11.39
CA ALA A 335 -18.90 15.40 12.79
C ALA A 335 -17.53 15.90 13.27
N VAL A 336 -17.48 17.16 13.70
CA VAL A 336 -16.32 17.78 14.32
C VAL A 336 -15.92 16.97 15.56
N PRO A 337 -14.66 16.49 15.69
CA PRO A 337 -14.20 15.96 16.97
C PRO A 337 -14.10 17.14 17.93
N VAL A 338 -14.97 17.13 18.94
CA VAL A 338 -14.94 18.07 20.06
C VAL A 338 -13.86 17.59 21.04
N ASP A 339 -12.96 18.53 21.35
CA ASP A 339 -11.88 18.57 22.36
C ASP A 339 -10.52 17.93 22.05
#